data_AF-A0A3M1DC57-F1
#
_entry.id   AF-A0A3M1DC57-F1
#
_cell.length_a   1.000
_cell.length_b   1.000
_cell.length_c   1.000
_cell.angle_alpha   90.00
_cell.angle_beta   90.00
_cell.angle_gamma   90.00
#
_symmetry.space_group_name_H-M   'P 1'
#
loop_
_entity.id
_entity.type
_entity.pdbx_description
1 polymer ?
#
loop_
_entity_poly.entity_id
_entity_poly.type
_entity_poly.pdbx_seq_one_letter_code
_entity_poly.pdbx_strand_id
1 'polypeptide(L)'
;MAYSSLKPPALTGSLFEALSPRLFARPTPLVASLLVGRLVIVQQQDGSLRIDLLTETEAYLGAEDAASHARFGPTQRTRIMFETTAHWYLYFIYGMHTLANITTDKDGAGAVLLRATAHASGPARLVRLLGLSQHLHLGKPVAPESGAWISRFRFTPTRIQALPRVGIAYAHPKWREAPLRFVGEWRQSPAKMLASLLQRHDEQVRRLRVLPPHASPTQ
;
A
#
# COMPACT_ATOMS: atom_id res chain seq x y z
N MET A 1 24.64 22.42 9.29
CA MET A 1 24.20 22.88 7.96
C MET A 1 22.70 22.63 7.86
N ALA A 2 21.90 23.65 7.54
CA ALA A 2 20.45 23.55 7.55
C ALA A 2 19.92 23.15 6.16
N TYR A 3 19.32 21.97 6.06
CA TYR A 3 18.50 21.63 4.89
C TYR A 3 17.15 22.35 5.03
N SER A 4 16.99 23.39 4.23
CA SER A 4 15.79 24.24 4.20
C SER A 4 14.53 23.42 3.96
N SER A 5 13.54 23.57 4.85
CA SER A 5 12.24 22.92 4.76
C SER A 5 11.39 23.53 3.63
N LEU A 6 11.60 23.06 2.40
CA LEU A 6 10.64 23.28 1.32
C LEU A 6 9.37 22.48 1.61
N LYS A 7 8.39 23.16 2.22
CA LYS A 7 7.04 22.64 2.41
C LYS A 7 6.48 22.31 1.01
N PRO A 8 6.12 21.05 0.70
CA PRO A 8 5.61 20.71 -0.63
C PRO A 8 4.35 21.55 -0.92
N PRO A 9 4.17 22.02 -2.18
CA PRO A 9 3.05 22.88 -2.52
C PRO A 9 1.72 22.18 -2.20
N ALA A 10 0.75 22.93 -1.67
CA ALA A 10 -0.55 22.39 -1.31
C ALA A 10 -1.21 21.73 -2.54
N LEU A 11 -1.38 20.41 -2.48
CA LEU A 11 -1.89 19.59 -3.57
C LEU A 11 -3.39 19.82 -3.74
N THR A 12 -3.77 20.89 -4.45
CA THR A 12 -5.16 21.22 -4.78
C THR A 12 -5.71 20.27 -5.85
N GLY A 13 -6.11 19.08 -5.38
CA GLY A 13 -6.73 18.04 -6.18
C GLY A 13 -6.72 16.71 -5.42
N SER A 14 -7.88 16.06 -5.31
CA SER A 14 -8.07 14.82 -4.54
C SER A 14 -7.18 13.64 -4.99
N LEU A 15 -6.56 13.77 -6.17
CA LEU A 15 -5.64 12.80 -6.77
C LEU A 15 -4.39 12.53 -5.94
N PHE A 16 -3.79 13.56 -5.32
CA PHE A 16 -2.55 13.43 -4.57
C PHE A 16 -2.74 13.62 -3.06
N GLU A 17 -3.89 14.11 -2.61
CA GLU A 17 -4.23 14.25 -1.19
C GLU A 17 -4.22 12.88 -0.48
N ALA A 18 -3.62 12.81 0.71
CA ALA A 18 -3.43 11.56 1.44
C ALA A 18 -4.68 11.08 2.18
N LEU A 19 -4.89 9.76 2.17
CA LEU A 19 -6.02 9.10 2.84
C LEU A 19 -5.95 9.35 4.34
N SER A 20 -7.06 9.80 4.93
CA SER A 20 -7.10 10.13 6.37
C SER A 20 -6.66 8.93 7.22
N PRO A 21 -5.73 9.10 8.18
CA PRO A 21 -5.32 8.06 9.13
C PRO A 21 -6.49 7.36 9.83
N ARG A 22 -7.61 8.08 10.06
CA ARG A 22 -8.85 7.56 10.65
C ARG A 22 -9.50 6.42 9.84
N LEU A 23 -9.19 6.26 8.56
CA LEU A 23 -9.70 5.14 7.77
C LEU A 23 -8.98 3.84 8.11
N PHE A 24 -7.68 3.88 8.39
CA PHE A 24 -6.88 2.71 8.76
C PHE A 24 -7.18 2.20 10.17
N ALA A 25 -7.69 3.06 11.06
CA ALA A 25 -8.16 2.70 12.40
C ALA A 25 -9.44 1.83 12.44
N ARG A 26 -9.97 1.43 11.28
CA ARG A 26 -11.14 0.55 11.12
C ARG A 26 -10.70 -0.92 11.07
N PRO A 27 -11.65 -1.89 11.22
CA PRO A 27 -11.34 -3.32 11.09
C PRO A 27 -10.62 -3.66 9.78
N THR A 28 -9.54 -4.43 9.87
CA THR A 28 -8.63 -4.72 8.75
C THR A 28 -9.29 -5.20 7.45
N PRO A 29 -10.32 -6.08 7.45
CA PRO A 29 -11.00 -6.49 6.21
C PRO A 29 -11.68 -5.32 5.48
N LEU A 30 -12.28 -4.39 6.23
CA LEU A 30 -12.90 -3.20 5.68
C LEU A 30 -11.84 -2.26 5.09
N VAL A 31 -10.70 -2.09 5.78
CA VAL A 31 -9.59 -1.29 5.25
C VAL A 31 -9.06 -1.90 3.96
N ALA A 32 -8.76 -3.21 3.95
CA ALA A 32 -8.23 -3.91 2.78
C ALA A 32 -9.12 -3.73 1.53
N SER A 33 -10.43 -3.94 1.68
CA SER A 33 -11.43 -3.69 0.62
C SER A 33 -11.47 -2.23 0.16
N LEU A 34 -11.40 -1.27 1.10
CA LEU A 34 -11.39 0.16 0.78
C LEU A 34 -10.08 0.66 0.15
N LEU A 35 -8.97 -0.07 0.29
CA LEU A 35 -7.71 0.22 -0.41
C LEU A 35 -7.70 -0.23 -1.87
N VAL A 36 -8.46 -1.27 -2.23
CA VAL A 36 -8.63 -1.66 -3.65
C VAL A 36 -9.24 -0.49 -4.43
N GLY A 37 -8.57 -0.09 -5.51
CA GLY A 37 -8.92 1.06 -6.35
C GLY A 37 -8.25 2.38 -5.99
N ARG A 38 -7.47 2.44 -4.91
CA ARG A 38 -6.70 3.63 -4.53
C ARG A 38 -5.35 3.66 -5.22
N LEU A 39 -4.74 4.84 -5.29
CA LEU A 39 -3.36 4.97 -5.74
C LEU A 39 -2.40 4.82 -4.56
N VAL A 40 -1.32 4.07 -4.73
CA VAL A 40 -0.11 4.22 -3.90
C VAL A 40 0.78 5.24 -4.58
N ILE A 41 1.29 6.19 -3.80
CA ILE A 41 2.21 7.23 -4.27
C ILE A 41 3.47 7.15 -3.43
N VAL A 42 4.63 7.12 -4.11
CA VAL A 42 5.95 7.06 -3.47
C VAL A 42 6.87 8.09 -4.11
N GLN A 43 7.32 9.06 -3.32
CA GLN A 43 8.33 10.03 -3.69
C GLN A 43 9.71 9.37 -3.73
N GLN A 44 10.43 9.58 -4.82
CA GLN A 44 11.79 9.10 -5.02
C GLN A 44 12.79 10.17 -4.53
N GLN A 45 14.07 9.78 -4.40
CA GLN A 45 15.11 10.66 -3.86
C GLN A 45 15.40 11.92 -4.72
N ASP A 46 15.11 11.88 -6.03
CA ASP A 46 15.20 13.03 -6.95
C ASP A 46 13.96 13.95 -6.92
N GLY A 47 13.01 13.67 -6.01
CA GLY A 47 11.74 14.36 -5.87
C GLY A 47 10.63 13.90 -6.81
N SER A 48 10.92 12.99 -7.75
CA SER A 48 9.92 12.41 -8.65
C SER A 48 8.89 11.54 -7.92
N LEU A 49 7.72 11.32 -8.51
CA LEU A 49 6.68 10.45 -7.93
C LEU A 49 6.51 9.16 -8.73
N ARG A 50 6.50 8.01 -8.05
CA ARG A 50 5.95 6.76 -8.60
C ARG A 50 4.51 6.62 -8.12
N ILE A 51 3.61 6.32 -9.05
CA ILE A 51 2.16 6.25 -8.80
C ILE A 51 1.63 4.99 -9.47
N ASP A 52 0.95 4.12 -8.70
CA ASP A 52 0.22 3.01 -9.30
C ASP A 52 -1.09 2.70 -8.56
N LEU A 53 -2.03 2.11 -9.29
CA LEU A 53 -3.39 1.80 -8.85
C LEU A 53 -3.44 0.42 -8.18
N LEU A 54 -3.80 0.34 -6.90
CA LEU A 54 -4.01 -0.92 -6.18
C LEU A 54 -5.18 -1.71 -6.77
N THR A 55 -4.90 -2.95 -7.14
CA THR A 55 -5.87 -3.90 -7.71
C THR A 55 -6.12 -5.09 -6.77
N GLU A 56 -5.21 -5.39 -5.85
CA GLU A 56 -5.31 -6.50 -4.90
C GLU A 56 -4.68 -6.18 -3.53
N THR A 57 -5.34 -6.60 -2.45
CA THR A 57 -4.85 -6.53 -1.05
C THR A 57 -5.21 -7.79 -0.25
N GLU A 58 -4.55 -8.01 0.89
CA GLU A 58 -4.91 -9.03 1.88
C GLU A 58 -5.01 -8.45 3.28
N ALA A 59 -5.97 -8.94 4.08
CA ALA A 59 -6.11 -8.62 5.49
C ALA A 59 -5.46 -9.70 6.38
N TYR A 60 -4.78 -9.25 7.44
CA TYR A 60 -4.19 -10.08 8.49
C TYR A 60 -4.70 -9.57 9.86
N LEU A 61 -5.41 -10.42 10.59
CA LEU A 61 -6.28 -10.01 11.70
C LEU A 61 -5.58 -10.05 13.07
N GLY A 62 -4.37 -9.53 13.16
CA GLY A 62 -3.64 -9.45 14.44
C GLY A 62 -3.24 -10.81 15.00
N ALA A 63 -3.40 -11.00 16.32
CA ALA A 63 -2.80 -12.10 17.07
C ALA A 63 -3.53 -13.45 16.92
N GLU A 64 -4.85 -13.45 16.71
CA GLU A 64 -5.63 -14.69 16.56
C GLU A 64 -5.40 -15.38 15.20
N ASP A 65 -5.01 -14.60 14.20
CA ASP A 65 -4.81 -15.02 12.83
C ASP A 65 -3.50 -15.81 12.66
N ALA A 66 -3.61 -17.12 12.50
CA ALA A 66 -2.44 -17.99 12.39
C ALA A 66 -1.61 -17.75 11.11
N ALA A 67 -2.11 -16.96 10.15
CA ALA A 67 -1.32 -16.50 9.00
C ALA A 67 -0.63 -15.13 9.24
N SER A 68 -1.06 -14.37 10.25
CA SER A 68 -0.48 -13.08 10.62
C SER A 68 0.86 -13.25 11.35
N HIS A 69 1.76 -12.28 11.21
CA HIS A 69 2.99 -12.25 12.04
C HIS A 69 2.70 -11.91 13.50
N ALA A 70 1.61 -11.18 13.79
CA ALA A 70 1.25 -10.80 15.15
C ALA A 70 0.83 -11.99 16.05
N ARG A 71 0.60 -13.19 15.49
CA ARG A 71 0.35 -14.42 16.27
C ARG A 71 1.45 -14.79 17.26
N PHE A 72 2.67 -14.29 17.05
CA PHE A 72 3.82 -14.47 17.93
C PHE A 72 3.96 -13.38 18.99
N GLY A 73 2.96 -12.50 19.14
CA GLY A 73 3.01 -11.36 20.04
C GLY A 73 3.95 -10.24 19.56
N PRO A 74 4.22 -9.25 20.42
CA PRO A 74 5.12 -8.14 20.13
C PRO A 74 6.60 -8.57 20.22
N THR A 75 7.22 -8.74 19.05
CA THR A 75 8.67 -8.96 18.87
C THR A 75 9.29 -7.69 18.28
N GLN A 76 10.62 -7.58 18.21
CA GLN A 76 11.29 -6.45 17.54
C GLN A 76 10.75 -6.21 16.10
N ARG A 77 10.39 -7.27 15.38
CA ARG A 77 9.82 -7.21 14.02
C ARG A 77 8.33 -6.86 14.00
N THR A 78 7.55 -7.34 14.98
CA THR A 78 6.08 -7.26 14.96
C THR A 78 5.51 -6.16 15.83
N ARG A 79 6.28 -5.56 16.75
CA ARG A 79 5.81 -4.51 17.67
C ARG A 79 5.10 -3.37 16.95
N ILE A 80 5.56 -2.99 15.76
CA ILE A 80 4.93 -1.97 14.91
C ILE A 80 3.43 -2.25 14.64
N MET A 81 3.03 -3.52 14.50
CA MET A 81 1.63 -3.91 14.31
C MET A 81 0.78 -3.62 15.56
N PHE A 82 1.36 -3.72 16.76
CA PHE A 82 0.70 -3.45 18.05
C PHE A 82 0.80 -1.98 18.50
N GLU A 83 1.87 -1.29 18.10
CA GLU A 83 2.19 0.08 18.53
C GLU A 83 1.62 1.16 17.60
N THR A 84 1.17 0.81 16.38
CA THR A 84 0.86 1.81 15.35
C THR A 84 -0.38 1.48 14.53
N THR A 85 -0.98 2.53 13.97
CA THR A 85 -2.03 2.46 12.93
C THR A 85 -1.68 3.46 11.84
N ALA A 86 -2.03 3.18 10.58
CA ALA A 86 -1.66 3.99 9.42
C ALA A 86 -0.14 4.17 9.25
N HIS A 87 0.65 3.14 9.58
CA HIS A 87 2.11 3.13 9.37
C HIS A 87 2.53 1.99 8.45
N TRP A 88 3.64 2.20 7.75
CA TRP A 88 4.25 1.25 6.83
C TRP A 88 4.99 0.13 7.58
N TYR A 89 4.47 -1.09 7.48
CA TYR A 89 5.13 -2.31 7.95
C TYR A 89 5.73 -3.08 6.77
N LEU A 90 7.02 -2.84 6.52
CA LEU A 90 7.79 -3.52 5.47
C LEU A 90 8.68 -4.62 6.07
N TYR A 91 8.64 -5.81 5.49
CA TYR A 91 9.48 -6.92 5.93
C TYR A 91 10.10 -7.69 4.77
N PHE A 92 11.28 -8.25 5.02
CA PHE A 92 12.00 -9.10 4.08
C PHE A 92 11.56 -10.56 4.20
N ILE A 93 11.51 -11.27 3.07
CA ILE A 93 11.27 -12.71 2.95
C ILE A 93 12.28 -13.35 1.98
N TYR A 94 12.57 -14.63 2.22
CA TYR A 94 13.37 -15.50 1.34
C TYR A 94 14.73 -14.92 0.91
N GLY A 95 15.32 -14.01 1.70
CA GLY A 95 16.62 -13.40 1.41
C GLY A 95 16.66 -12.45 0.20
N MET A 96 15.52 -12.18 -0.46
CA MET A 96 15.51 -11.46 -1.75
C MET A 96 14.32 -10.53 -2.00
N HIS A 97 13.28 -10.52 -1.15
CA HIS A 97 12.04 -9.82 -1.42
C HIS A 97 11.51 -9.03 -0.23
N THR A 98 11.21 -7.74 -0.42
CA THR A 98 10.49 -6.92 0.56
C THR A 98 9.00 -6.90 0.24
N LEU A 99 8.15 -7.07 1.26
CA LEU A 99 6.70 -6.96 1.18
C LEU A 99 6.25 -5.72 1.96
N ALA A 100 5.29 -4.97 1.43
CA ALA A 100 4.76 -3.76 2.05
C ALA A 100 3.34 -3.96 2.57
N ASN A 101 3.17 -3.66 3.87
CA ASN A 101 1.89 -3.71 4.56
C ASN A 101 1.64 -2.35 5.21
N ILE A 102 0.38 -2.08 5.54
CA ILE A 102 -0.02 -0.93 6.33
C ILE A 102 -0.68 -1.41 7.61
N THR A 103 -0.29 -0.88 8.77
CA THR A 103 -0.91 -1.18 10.06
C THR A 103 -2.29 -0.56 10.18
N THR A 104 -3.21 -1.29 10.79
CA THR A 104 -4.65 -1.00 10.84
C THR A 104 -5.24 -1.52 12.15
N ASP A 105 -6.51 -1.19 12.40
CA ASP A 105 -7.28 -1.68 13.55
C ASP A 105 -6.67 -1.20 14.88
N LYS A 106 -7.13 -0.03 15.36
CA LYS A 106 -6.39 0.75 16.39
C LYS A 106 -6.16 0.01 17.71
N ASP A 107 -7.09 -0.89 18.05
CA ASP A 107 -7.13 -1.65 19.30
C ASP A 107 -6.61 -3.09 19.11
N GLY A 108 -6.16 -3.42 17.89
CA GLY A 108 -5.66 -4.72 17.48
C GLY A 108 -4.24 -4.65 16.91
N ALA A 109 -3.80 -5.76 16.31
CA ALA A 109 -2.51 -5.85 15.62
C ALA A 109 -2.70 -6.03 14.10
N GLY A 110 -3.72 -5.39 13.54
CA GLY A 110 -4.17 -5.62 12.17
C GLY A 110 -3.19 -5.09 11.12
N ALA A 111 -3.06 -5.77 9.99
CA ALA A 111 -2.32 -5.22 8.85
C ALA A 111 -2.93 -5.60 7.49
N VAL A 112 -2.82 -4.68 6.54
CA VAL A 112 -3.19 -4.90 5.14
C VAL A 112 -1.92 -5.04 4.30
N LEU A 113 -1.72 -6.22 3.69
CA LEU A 113 -0.69 -6.44 2.68
C LEU A 113 -1.14 -5.86 1.34
N LEU A 114 -0.27 -5.07 0.70
CA LEU A 114 -0.45 -4.66 -0.69
C LEU A 114 0.04 -5.80 -1.59
N ARG A 115 -0.75 -6.22 -2.59
CA ARG A 115 -0.46 -7.43 -3.38
C ARG A 115 -0.34 -7.28 -4.87
N ALA A 116 -1.17 -6.43 -5.46
CA ALA A 116 -1.05 -6.10 -6.87
C ALA A 116 -1.46 -4.66 -7.12
N THR A 117 -0.85 -4.09 -8.14
CA THR A 117 -1.21 -2.83 -8.74
C THR A 117 -1.57 -3.02 -10.21
N ALA A 118 -1.88 -1.95 -10.93
CA ALA A 118 -2.20 -2.03 -12.35
C ALA A 118 -1.01 -2.49 -13.22
N HIS A 119 0.23 -2.26 -12.78
CA HIS A 119 1.44 -2.61 -13.53
C HIS A 119 2.31 -3.69 -12.86
N ALA A 120 1.97 -4.16 -11.65
CA ALA A 120 2.67 -5.26 -10.99
C ALA A 120 1.70 -6.26 -10.32
N SER A 121 1.72 -7.52 -10.79
CA SER A 121 1.07 -8.64 -10.12
C SER A 121 2.08 -9.38 -9.23
N GLY A 122 1.85 -9.31 -7.91
CA GLY A 122 2.66 -9.96 -6.86
C GLY A 122 3.25 -8.95 -5.87
N PRO A 123 3.21 -9.24 -4.54
CA PRO A 123 3.50 -8.24 -3.50
C PRO A 123 4.97 -7.78 -3.50
N ALA A 124 5.92 -8.64 -3.86
CA ALA A 124 7.32 -8.24 -4.03
C ALA A 124 7.56 -7.40 -5.30
N ARG A 125 6.77 -7.64 -6.37
CA ARG A 125 6.91 -6.92 -7.64
C ARG A 125 6.45 -5.47 -7.52
N LEU A 126 5.32 -5.20 -6.85
CA LEU A 126 4.85 -3.81 -6.66
C LEU A 126 5.78 -3.01 -5.74
N VAL A 127 6.41 -3.65 -4.75
CA VAL A 127 7.41 -2.99 -3.89
C VAL A 127 8.60 -2.52 -4.72
N ARG A 128 9.13 -3.39 -5.59
CA ARG A 128 10.19 -3.04 -6.55
C ARG A 128 9.73 -1.99 -7.57
N LEU A 129 8.49 -2.09 -8.08
CA LEU A 129 7.89 -1.15 -9.02
C LEU A 129 7.82 0.26 -8.43
N LEU A 130 7.42 0.40 -7.16
CA LEU A 130 7.17 1.66 -6.48
C LEU A 130 8.42 2.24 -5.76
N GLY A 131 9.52 1.49 -5.67
CA GLY A 131 10.70 1.92 -4.91
C GLY A 131 10.50 1.88 -3.38
N LEU A 132 9.51 1.13 -2.89
CA LEU A 132 9.29 0.95 -1.45
C LEU A 132 10.46 0.16 -0.85
N SER A 133 10.99 0.65 0.27
CA SER A 133 12.19 0.11 0.92
C SER A 133 12.09 0.19 2.44
N GLN A 134 12.62 -0.82 3.15
CA GLN A 134 12.62 -0.82 4.62
C GLN A 134 13.40 0.36 5.20
N HIS A 135 14.58 0.67 4.64
CA HIS A 135 15.44 1.76 5.10
C HIS A 135 14.75 3.12 5.14
N LEU A 136 13.92 3.44 4.13
CA LEU A 136 13.26 4.75 4.04
C LEU A 136 11.88 4.76 4.70
N HIS A 137 11.12 3.66 4.63
CA HIS A 137 9.67 3.66 4.89
C HIS A 137 9.22 2.83 6.10
N LEU A 138 10.02 1.87 6.59
CA LEU A 138 9.59 1.04 7.74
C LEU A 138 9.36 1.91 8.98
N GLY A 139 8.20 1.76 9.63
CA GLY A 139 7.86 2.53 10.83
C GLY A 139 7.50 3.99 10.55
N LYS A 140 7.32 4.39 9.28
CA LYS A 140 6.85 5.73 8.91
C LYS A 140 5.33 5.77 8.74
N PRO A 141 4.67 6.89 9.08
CA PRO A 141 3.29 7.15 8.70
C PRO A 141 3.03 6.97 7.19
N VAL A 142 1.81 6.56 6.84
CA VAL A 142 1.32 6.52 5.44
C VAL A 142 0.87 7.92 5.03
N ALA A 143 1.85 8.83 4.88
CA ALA A 143 1.61 10.26 4.69
C ALA A 143 2.69 10.91 3.78
N PRO A 144 2.39 12.03 3.08
CA PRO A 144 3.31 12.64 2.12
C PRO A 144 4.64 13.10 2.73
N GLU A 145 4.62 13.60 3.97
CA GLU A 145 5.81 13.97 4.75
C GLU A 145 6.74 12.78 5.06
N SER A 146 6.26 11.55 4.87
CA SER A 146 7.03 10.31 5.00
C SER A 146 7.45 9.70 3.66
N GLY A 147 7.23 10.41 2.55
CA GLY A 147 7.63 9.98 1.21
C GLY A 147 6.76 8.89 0.58
N ALA A 148 5.85 8.23 1.31
CA ALA A 148 4.95 7.23 0.74
C ALA A 148 3.56 7.24 1.38
N TRP A 149 2.51 7.27 0.56
CA TRP A 149 1.13 7.36 1.04
C TRP A 149 0.12 6.67 0.11
N ILE A 150 -1.11 6.54 0.61
CA ILE A 150 -2.27 6.12 -0.18
C ILE A 150 -3.11 7.37 -0.49
N SER A 151 -3.54 7.50 -1.74
CA SER A 151 -4.40 8.62 -2.17
C SER A 151 -5.85 8.51 -1.68
N ARG A 152 -6.48 9.66 -1.43
CA ARG A 152 -7.93 9.80 -1.26
C ARG A 152 -8.72 9.54 -2.53
N PHE A 153 -8.13 9.80 -3.69
CA PHE A 153 -8.71 9.39 -4.95
C PHE A 153 -8.82 7.87 -5.02
N ARG A 154 -9.91 7.41 -5.64
CA ARG A 154 -10.23 6.00 -5.80
C ARG A 154 -11.00 5.78 -7.09
N PHE A 155 -10.49 4.89 -7.93
CA PHE A 155 -11.33 4.25 -8.94
C PHE A 155 -12.27 3.25 -8.25
N THR A 156 -13.55 3.29 -8.59
CA THR A 156 -14.51 2.30 -8.10
C THR A 156 -14.46 1.07 -9.01
N PRO A 157 -14.00 -0.11 -8.52
CA PRO A 157 -14.14 -1.36 -9.27
C PRO A 157 -15.62 -1.70 -9.44
N THR A 158 -15.97 -2.47 -10.48
CA THR A 158 -17.35 -2.93 -10.67
C THR A 158 -17.81 -3.84 -9.54
N ARG A 159 -16.87 -4.60 -8.98
CA ARG A 159 -17.06 -5.51 -7.86
C ARG A 159 -15.72 -5.72 -7.17
N ILE A 160 -15.77 -6.07 -5.89
CA ILE A 160 -14.61 -6.58 -5.16
C ILE A 160 -14.92 -8.03 -4.83
N GLN A 161 -14.07 -8.95 -5.29
CA GLN A 161 -14.12 -10.34 -4.87
C GLN A 161 -13.38 -10.47 -3.54
N ALA A 162 -13.98 -11.15 -2.57
CA ALA A 162 -13.33 -11.58 -1.34
C ALA A 162 -13.00 -13.07 -1.47
N LEU A 163 -11.72 -13.42 -1.35
CA LEU A 163 -11.17 -14.73 -1.71
C LEU A 163 -10.20 -15.26 -0.63
N PRO A 164 -9.89 -16.57 -0.61
CA PRO A 164 -8.77 -17.13 0.13
C PRO A 164 -7.44 -16.40 -0.13
N ARG A 165 -6.61 -16.28 0.90
CA ARG A 165 -5.29 -15.64 0.85
C ARG A 165 -4.23 -16.56 0.22
N VAL A 166 -3.20 -15.97 -0.39
CA VAL A 166 -2.15 -16.67 -1.15
C VAL A 166 -0.88 -16.80 -0.32
N GLY A 167 -0.31 -18.01 -0.29
CA GLY A 167 0.97 -18.30 0.38
C GLY A 167 0.85 -18.69 1.86
N ILE A 168 -0.36 -19.00 2.33
CA ILE A 168 -0.64 -19.33 3.75
C ILE A 168 -1.00 -20.80 3.97
N ALA A 169 -0.49 -21.70 3.13
CA ALA A 169 -0.80 -23.15 3.16
C ALA A 169 -0.48 -23.83 4.50
N TYR A 170 0.44 -23.25 5.29
CA TYR A 170 0.81 -23.70 6.63
C TYR A 170 -0.24 -23.38 7.72
N ALA A 171 -1.21 -22.50 7.43
CA ALA A 171 -2.20 -22.06 8.43
C ALA A 171 -3.34 -23.08 8.59
N HIS A 172 -4.03 -23.01 9.74
CA HIS A 172 -5.24 -23.79 10.00
C HIS A 172 -6.32 -23.55 8.91
N PRO A 173 -7.12 -24.56 8.50
CA PRO A 173 -8.19 -24.42 7.50
C PRO A 173 -9.02 -23.14 7.64
N LYS A 174 -9.52 -22.84 8.85
CA LYS A 174 -10.27 -21.61 9.21
C LYS A 174 -9.63 -20.30 8.72
N TRP A 175 -8.30 -20.24 8.63
CA TRP A 175 -7.54 -19.07 8.18
C TRP A 175 -7.12 -19.12 6.71
N ARG A 176 -7.06 -20.33 6.12
CA ARG A 176 -6.77 -20.57 4.71
C ARG A 176 -7.98 -20.28 3.83
N GLU A 177 -9.14 -20.74 4.25
CA GLU A 177 -10.40 -20.63 3.50
C GLU A 177 -11.11 -19.28 3.73
N ALA A 178 -10.71 -18.52 4.76
CA ALA A 178 -11.29 -17.21 5.06
C ALA A 178 -11.15 -16.22 3.89
N PRO A 179 -12.23 -15.51 3.51
CA PRO A 179 -12.25 -14.59 2.37
C PRO A 179 -11.60 -13.24 2.71
N LEU A 180 -10.28 -13.26 2.96
CA LEU A 180 -9.48 -12.15 3.45
C LEU A 180 -8.53 -11.55 2.39
N ARG A 181 -8.64 -11.96 1.13
CA ARG A 181 -7.98 -11.36 -0.04
C ARG A 181 -9.00 -10.62 -0.88
N PHE A 182 -8.74 -9.36 -1.21
CA PHE A 182 -9.67 -8.49 -1.92
C PHE A 182 -9.12 -8.15 -3.30
N VAL A 183 -9.84 -8.53 -4.36
CA VAL A 183 -9.45 -8.32 -5.76
C VAL A 183 -10.51 -7.45 -6.46
N GLY A 184 -10.09 -6.40 -7.15
CA GLY A 184 -11.00 -5.57 -7.95
C GLY A 184 -11.33 -6.19 -9.32
N GLU A 185 -12.63 -6.26 -9.66
CA GLU A 185 -13.12 -6.39 -11.03
C GLU A 185 -13.21 -4.99 -11.69
N TRP A 186 -12.93 -4.88 -13.01
CA TRP A 186 -12.83 -3.58 -13.70
C TRP A 186 -13.50 -3.61 -15.08
N ARG A 187 -14.23 -2.55 -15.46
CA ARG A 187 -14.84 -2.42 -16.81
C ARG A 187 -13.81 -2.36 -17.95
N GLN A 188 -12.59 -1.93 -17.63
CA GLN A 188 -11.48 -1.77 -18.56
C GLN A 188 -10.16 -2.01 -17.81
N SER A 189 -9.07 -2.21 -18.55
CA SER A 189 -7.74 -2.42 -17.96
C SER A 189 -7.38 -1.32 -16.93
N PRO A 190 -7.00 -1.68 -15.69
CA PRO A 190 -6.52 -0.75 -14.67
C PRO A 190 -5.37 0.16 -15.15
N ALA A 191 -4.46 -0.38 -15.96
CA ALA A 191 -3.35 0.39 -16.54
C ALA A 191 -3.88 1.49 -17.48
N LYS A 192 -4.85 1.15 -18.34
CA LYS A 192 -5.50 2.14 -19.23
C LYS A 192 -6.29 3.19 -18.44
N MET A 193 -6.95 2.83 -17.35
CA MET A 193 -7.62 3.80 -16.47
C MET A 193 -6.64 4.79 -15.86
N LEU A 194 -5.53 4.30 -15.29
CA LEU A 194 -4.51 5.13 -14.67
C LEU A 194 -3.80 6.03 -15.69
N ALA A 195 -3.39 5.49 -16.84
CA ALA A 195 -2.77 6.27 -17.91
C ALA A 195 -3.70 7.41 -18.38
N SER A 196 -4.99 7.12 -18.60
CA SER A 196 -5.99 8.12 -18.96
C SER A 196 -6.21 9.19 -17.88
N LEU A 197 -6.12 8.82 -16.60
CA LEU A 197 -6.19 9.76 -15.48
C LEU A 197 -4.95 10.66 -15.42
N LEU A 198 -3.74 10.10 -15.50
CA LEU A 198 -2.51 10.87 -15.49
C LEU A 198 -2.44 11.83 -16.70
N GLN A 199 -2.90 11.39 -17.88
CA GLN A 199 -2.98 12.24 -19.07
C GLN A 199 -3.97 13.42 -18.90
N ARG A 200 -5.11 13.23 -18.23
CA ARG A 200 -6.03 14.35 -17.91
C ARG A 200 -5.44 15.35 -16.92
N HIS A 201 -4.42 14.96 -16.16
CA HIS A 201 -3.72 15.79 -15.19
C HIS A 201 -2.28 16.14 -15.64
N ASP A 202 -1.97 16.06 -16.94
CA ASP A 202 -0.62 16.12 -17.49
C ASP A 202 0.18 17.35 -17.00
N GLU A 203 -0.42 18.54 -16.90
CA GLU A 203 0.26 19.72 -16.33
C GLU A 203 0.70 19.52 -14.86
N GLN A 204 -0.16 18.93 -14.02
CA GLN A 204 0.16 18.64 -12.62
C GLN A 204 1.19 17.51 -12.52
N VAL A 205 1.04 16.48 -13.37
CA VAL A 205 1.91 15.30 -13.47
C VAL A 205 3.33 15.69 -13.90
N ARG A 206 3.48 16.60 -14.87
CA ARG A 206 4.77 17.18 -15.29
C ARG A 206 5.42 18.01 -14.18
N ARG A 207 4.65 18.87 -13.49
CA ARG A 207 5.15 19.65 -12.34
C ARG A 207 5.66 18.75 -11.21
N LEU A 208 4.99 17.62 -10.96
CA LEU A 208 5.33 16.65 -9.92
C LEU A 208 6.34 15.57 -10.39
N ARG A 209 6.84 15.64 -11.63
CA ARG A 209 7.79 14.69 -12.22
C ARG A 209 7.36 13.22 -12.00
N VAL A 210 6.15 12.84 -12.41
CA VAL A 210 5.71 11.45 -12.25
C VAL A 210 6.50 10.52 -13.18
N LEU A 211 7.10 9.46 -12.64
CA LEU A 211 7.82 8.45 -13.42
C LEU A 211 6.84 7.46 -14.09
N PRO A 212 7.14 7.00 -15.32
CA PRO A 212 6.37 5.92 -15.93
C PRO A 212 6.56 4.61 -15.13
N PRO A 213 5.55 3.73 -15.06
CA PRO A 213 5.60 2.52 -14.24
C PRO A 213 6.75 1.57 -14.63
N HIS A 214 7.23 1.63 -15.86
CA HIS A 214 8.34 0.79 -16.34
C HIS A 214 9.74 1.37 -16.11
N ALA A 215 9.87 2.56 -15.50
CA ALA A 215 11.18 3.08 -15.12
C ALA A 215 11.79 2.19 -14.02
N SER A 216 12.94 1.57 -14.27
CA SER A 216 13.71 0.90 -13.22
C SER A 216 13.96 1.86 -12.05
N PRO A 217 13.92 1.41 -10.78
CA PRO A 217 14.59 2.14 -9.71
C PRO A 217 16.07 2.26 -10.11
N THR A 218 16.57 3.49 -10.14
CA THR A 218 18.03 3.73 -10.14
C THR A 218 18.61 3.03 -8.91
N GLN A 219 19.72 2.31 -9.12
CA GLN A 219 20.38 1.51 -8.09
C GLN A 219 21.06 2.39 -7.04
#